data_AF-A0A139AZB9-F1
#
_entry.id   AF-A0A139AZB9-F1
#
_cell.length_a   1.000
_cell.length_b   1.000
_cell.length_c   1.000
_cell.angle_alpha   90.00
_cell.angle_beta   90.00
_cell.angle_gamma   90.00
#
_symmetry.space_group_name_H-M   'P 1'
#
loop_
_entity.id
_entity.type
_entity.pdbx_description
1 polymer ?
#
loop_
_entity_poly.entity_id
_entity_poly.type
_entity_poly.pdbx_seq_one_letter_code
_entity_poly.pdbx_strand_id
1 'polypeptide(L)'
;MSSADDLLFAAVEAGSLPLTRTALEGGANPNARKHIVVAVGIPPPPTRNRWSFFTTIKDEPLEKCEDVAGGESVLAIAIRDGEGDIVEELLKAGSDPNDKIAWKVPGSVTSSSWSRGDWEKRRWLCSYSFDNALEFALEAGILSHKFNKRGSRVVAKNPVSGRSAYYETYSLTPSLDMVHILLKHGARCGQHTLDRAQRLTDQRFREILSAHLLSSQNGDLNTTGHGKQSSHSPPPPPYQAIACSGTNLSSLQERLTHLEETLKARETKISLLETTVTNLTSALSTFLSPADPKRVVIASTNFSERTPDEVTFVPGDVLVCASTFADGWAYGANLTSSRKGYFPVRSIHRETESTRPVYYLFERAIEFQIPTAPPLSPATSDGGSIVADLPGRWI
;
A
#
# COMPACT_ATOMS: atom_id res chain seq x y z
N MET A 1 -8.37 5.42 -31.71
CA MET A 1 -8.71 6.35 -30.62
C MET A 1 -8.52 5.58 -29.32
N SER A 2 -7.92 6.19 -28.30
CA SER A 2 -7.89 5.60 -26.95
C SER A 2 -9.33 5.39 -26.48
N SER A 3 -9.64 4.28 -25.82
CA SER A 3 -10.97 4.11 -25.22
C SER A 3 -11.17 5.11 -24.08
N ALA A 4 -12.42 5.42 -23.73
CA ALA A 4 -12.72 6.29 -22.60
C ALA A 4 -12.12 5.75 -21.29
N ASP A 5 -12.10 4.42 -21.12
CA ASP A 5 -11.49 3.76 -19.97
C ASP A 5 -9.96 3.94 -19.93
N ASP A 6 -9.28 3.91 -21.08
CA ASP A 6 -7.84 4.19 -21.15
C ASP A 6 -7.51 5.61 -20.67
N LEU A 7 -8.36 6.59 -21.04
CA LEU A 7 -8.23 7.97 -20.58
C LEU A 7 -8.48 8.08 -19.07
N LEU A 8 -9.46 7.34 -18.55
CA LEU A 8 -9.75 7.31 -17.12
C LEU A 8 -8.57 6.75 -16.31
N PHE A 9 -7.97 5.63 -16.74
CA PHE A 9 -6.77 5.10 -16.08
C PHE A 9 -5.61 6.09 -16.10
N ALA A 10 -5.33 6.72 -17.25
CA ALA A 10 -4.26 7.70 -17.36
C ALA A 10 -4.50 8.92 -16.45
N ALA A 11 -5.74 9.40 -16.36
CA ALA A 11 -6.12 10.53 -15.50
C ALA A 11 -5.96 10.22 -14.01
N VAL A 12 -6.43 9.05 -13.57
CA VAL A 12 -6.33 8.59 -12.17
C VAL A 12 -4.87 8.37 -11.77
N GLU A 13 -4.06 7.70 -12.61
CA GLU A 13 -2.63 7.47 -12.32
C GLU A 13 -1.77 8.74 -12.37
N ALA A 14 -2.30 9.81 -12.96
CA ALA A 14 -1.70 11.14 -12.95
C ALA A 14 -2.16 12.01 -11.78
N GLY A 15 -3.10 11.55 -10.94
CA GLY A 15 -3.66 12.34 -9.84
C GLY A 15 -4.45 13.56 -10.31
N SER A 16 -5.03 13.52 -11.52
CA SER A 16 -5.63 14.69 -12.16
C SER A 16 -7.17 14.64 -12.17
N LEU A 17 -7.79 15.17 -11.12
CA LEU A 17 -9.25 15.26 -10.98
C LEU A 17 -9.98 15.86 -12.22
N PRO A 18 -9.52 16.96 -12.85
CA PRO A 18 -10.21 17.51 -14.04
C PRO A 18 -10.24 16.53 -15.22
N LEU A 19 -9.16 15.78 -15.42
CA LEU A 19 -9.08 14.76 -16.48
C LEU A 19 -9.94 13.55 -16.14
N THR A 20 -10.01 13.16 -14.86
CA THR A 20 -10.91 12.09 -14.39
C THR A 20 -12.36 12.43 -14.70
N ARG A 21 -12.82 13.65 -14.36
CA ARG A 21 -14.17 14.13 -14.69
C ARG A 21 -14.43 14.10 -16.19
N THR A 22 -13.50 14.64 -16.98
CA THR A 22 -13.62 14.67 -18.45
C THR A 22 -13.77 13.25 -19.02
N ALA A 23 -13.02 12.27 -18.50
CA ALA A 23 -13.13 10.88 -18.94
C ALA A 23 -14.48 10.25 -18.56
N LEU A 24 -14.96 10.49 -17.34
CA LEU A 24 -16.26 10.01 -16.85
C LEU A 24 -17.43 10.62 -17.62
N GLU A 25 -17.40 11.94 -17.87
CA GLU A 25 -18.37 12.64 -18.72
C GLU A 25 -18.35 12.13 -20.17
N GLY A 26 -17.19 11.69 -20.64
CA GLY A 26 -17.00 10.99 -21.91
C GLY A 26 -17.53 9.54 -21.93
N GLY A 27 -18.14 9.06 -20.84
CA GLY A 27 -18.73 7.73 -20.75
C GLY A 27 -17.76 6.62 -20.32
N ALA A 28 -16.61 6.96 -19.72
CA ALA A 28 -15.73 5.96 -19.13
C ALA A 28 -16.43 5.23 -17.97
N ASN A 29 -16.15 3.93 -17.82
CA ASN A 29 -16.75 3.13 -16.76
C ASN A 29 -16.01 3.37 -15.42
N PRO A 30 -16.67 3.88 -14.38
CA PRO A 30 -16.04 4.09 -13.07
C PRO A 30 -15.65 2.78 -12.36
N ASN A 31 -16.13 1.63 -12.84
CA ASN A 31 -15.75 0.29 -12.36
C ASN A 31 -14.76 -0.41 -13.32
N ALA A 32 -14.12 0.33 -14.23
CA ALA A 32 -13.11 -0.20 -15.14
C ALA A 32 -11.95 -0.85 -14.36
N ARG A 33 -11.43 -1.94 -14.94
CA ARG A 33 -10.32 -2.73 -14.39
C ARG A 33 -9.23 -2.90 -15.43
N LYS A 34 -7.99 -2.95 -14.96
CA LYS A 34 -6.86 -3.23 -15.85
C LYS A 34 -6.99 -4.64 -16.46
N HIS A 35 -6.44 -4.80 -17.66
CA HIS A 35 -6.29 -6.08 -18.35
C HIS A 35 -4.83 -6.50 -18.34
N ILE A 36 -4.51 -7.56 -17.60
CA ILE A 36 -3.15 -8.06 -17.45
C ILE A 36 -2.99 -9.30 -18.33
N VAL A 37 -2.06 -9.25 -19.28
CA VAL A 37 -1.77 -10.35 -20.21
C VAL A 37 -0.37 -10.87 -19.93
N VAL A 38 -0.25 -12.18 -19.70
CA VAL A 38 1.05 -12.87 -19.66
C VAL A 38 1.15 -13.73 -20.91
N ALA A 39 2.14 -13.45 -21.76
CA ALA A 39 2.36 -14.17 -23.00
C ALA A 39 3.79 -14.71 -23.04
N VAL A 40 3.94 -16.03 -23.16
CA VAL A 40 5.24 -16.70 -23.16
C VAL A 40 5.40 -17.68 -24.32
N GLY A 41 6.64 -17.85 -24.79
CA GLY A 41 7.04 -18.94 -25.66
C GLY A 41 7.71 -20.04 -24.84
N ILE A 42 7.19 -21.26 -24.93
CA ILE A 42 7.70 -22.45 -24.23
C ILE A 42 8.38 -23.35 -25.27
N PRO A 43 9.65 -23.73 -25.06
CA PRO A 43 10.30 -24.70 -25.95
C PRO A 43 9.61 -26.07 -25.80
N PRO A 44 9.49 -26.84 -26.90
CA PRO A 44 8.92 -28.18 -26.82
C PRO A 44 9.74 -29.07 -25.87
N PRO A 45 9.11 -30.08 -25.26
CA PRO A 45 9.83 -31.02 -24.42
C PRO A 45 10.91 -31.74 -25.24
N PRO A 46 12.10 -32.02 -24.65
CA PRO A 46 13.15 -32.71 -25.37
C PRO A 46 12.63 -34.07 -25.85
N THR A 47 12.61 -34.28 -27.17
CA THR A 47 12.24 -35.57 -27.74
C THR A 47 13.32 -36.58 -27.38
N ARG A 48 12.92 -37.72 -26.82
CA ARG A 48 13.83 -38.76 -26.27
C ARG A 48 14.62 -39.54 -27.32
N ASN A 49 14.88 -38.96 -28.50
CA ASN A 49 15.67 -39.65 -29.53
C ASN A 49 17.12 -39.79 -29.06
N ARG A 50 17.43 -41.03 -28.72
CA ARG A 50 18.42 -41.47 -27.72
C ARG A 50 19.90 -41.26 -28.10
N TRP A 51 20.21 -40.60 -29.22
CA TRP A 51 21.58 -40.60 -29.79
C TRP A 51 22.05 -39.28 -30.43
N SER A 52 21.26 -38.20 -30.42
CA SER A 52 21.68 -36.94 -31.05
C SER A 52 22.36 -36.00 -30.06
N PHE A 53 23.60 -36.28 -29.69
CA PHE A 53 24.43 -35.43 -28.82
C PHE A 53 24.86 -34.09 -29.46
N PHE A 54 24.55 -33.86 -30.75
CA PHE A 54 25.01 -32.69 -31.51
C PHE A 54 23.92 -31.93 -32.28
N THR A 55 22.63 -32.23 -32.09
CA THR A 55 21.58 -31.40 -32.68
C THR A 55 21.58 -30.04 -31.99
N THR A 56 22.22 -29.09 -32.65
CA THR A 56 22.06 -27.66 -32.42
C THR A 56 20.56 -27.39 -32.41
N ILE A 57 20.02 -26.99 -31.27
CA ILE A 57 18.62 -26.53 -31.11
C ILE A 57 18.50 -25.24 -31.92
N LYS A 58 18.36 -25.37 -33.24
CA LYS A 58 18.12 -24.25 -34.13
C LYS A 58 16.72 -24.42 -34.70
N ASP A 59 15.84 -23.56 -34.20
CA ASP A 59 14.59 -23.14 -34.85
C ASP A 59 13.36 -24.06 -34.71
N GLU A 60 13.26 -24.87 -33.66
CA GLU A 60 11.94 -25.44 -33.35
C GLU A 60 10.99 -24.32 -32.88
N PRO A 61 9.76 -24.27 -33.42
CA PRO A 61 8.81 -23.22 -33.08
C PRO A 61 8.43 -23.32 -31.60
N LEU A 62 8.60 -22.22 -30.86
CA LEU A 62 8.14 -22.12 -29.48
C LEU A 62 6.62 -22.24 -29.44
N GLU A 63 6.13 -23.06 -28.51
CA GLU A 63 4.72 -23.10 -28.19
C GLU A 63 4.32 -21.79 -27.51
N LYS A 64 3.35 -21.08 -28.08
CA LYS A 64 2.86 -19.82 -27.52
C LYS A 64 1.79 -20.12 -26.48
N CYS A 65 1.99 -19.66 -25.25
CA CYS A 65 1.00 -19.70 -24.19
C CYS A 65 0.62 -18.27 -23.78
N GLU A 66 -0.67 -18.04 -23.56
CA GLU A 66 -1.21 -16.76 -23.14
C GLU A 66 -2.26 -16.98 -22.04
N ASP A 67 -2.26 -16.10 -21.04
CA ASP A 67 -3.27 -16.05 -19.98
C ASP A 67 -3.61 -14.59 -19.69
N VAL A 68 -4.87 -14.33 -19.35
CA VAL A 68 -5.41 -12.99 -19.12
C VAL A 68 -6.09 -12.96 -17.75
N ALA A 69 -5.80 -11.93 -16.97
CA ALA A 69 -6.44 -11.69 -15.69
C ALA A 69 -6.86 -10.23 -15.53
N GLY A 70 -7.88 -10.03 -14.68
CA GLY A 70 -8.22 -8.70 -14.19
C GLY A 70 -7.11 -8.16 -13.28
N GLY A 71 -6.69 -6.94 -13.56
CA GLY A 71 -5.83 -6.15 -12.70
C GLY A 71 -6.65 -5.29 -11.73
N GLU A 72 -6.01 -4.25 -11.24
CA GLU A 72 -6.59 -3.28 -10.31
C GLU A 72 -7.76 -2.52 -10.93
N SER A 73 -8.78 -2.20 -10.12
CA SER A 73 -9.82 -1.26 -10.52
C SER A 73 -9.31 0.17 -10.42
N VAL A 74 -9.93 1.09 -11.18
CA VAL A 74 -9.63 2.53 -11.07
C VAL A 74 -9.82 3.04 -9.63
N LEU A 75 -10.83 2.53 -8.91
CA LEU A 75 -11.06 2.85 -7.50
C LEU A 75 -9.90 2.39 -6.61
N ALA A 76 -9.37 1.17 -6.82
CA ALA A 76 -8.23 0.67 -6.05
C ALA A 76 -6.96 1.50 -6.27
N ILE A 77 -6.74 2.00 -7.49
CA ILE A 77 -5.58 2.86 -7.81
C ILE A 77 -5.71 4.21 -7.09
N ALA A 78 -6.89 4.83 -7.14
CA ALA A 78 -7.13 6.10 -6.47
C ALA A 78 -6.99 5.99 -4.93
N ILE A 79 -7.48 4.90 -4.33
CA ILE A 79 -7.31 4.63 -2.89
C ILE A 79 -5.83 4.43 -2.54
N ARG A 80 -5.08 3.66 -3.33
CA ARG A 80 -3.63 3.41 -3.13
C ARG A 80 -2.85 4.70 -3.08
N ASP A 81 -3.15 5.64 -3.98
CA ASP A 81 -2.42 6.90 -4.11
C ASP A 81 -2.88 7.97 -3.10
N GLY A 82 -3.95 7.70 -2.33
CA GLY A 82 -4.47 8.62 -1.34
C GLY A 82 -5.29 9.79 -1.92
N GLU A 83 -5.73 9.67 -3.16
CA GLU A 83 -6.41 10.73 -3.92
C GLU A 83 -7.90 10.82 -3.55
N GLY A 84 -8.20 11.35 -2.37
CA GLY A 84 -9.56 11.41 -1.81
C GLY A 84 -10.59 12.07 -2.74
N ASP A 85 -10.23 13.18 -3.39
CA ASP A 85 -11.14 13.88 -4.31
C ASP A 85 -11.48 13.03 -5.55
N ILE A 86 -10.50 12.28 -6.07
CA ILE A 86 -10.70 11.37 -7.20
C ILE A 86 -11.57 10.18 -6.77
N VAL A 87 -11.33 9.63 -5.58
CA VAL A 87 -12.17 8.57 -5.01
C VAL A 87 -13.61 9.03 -4.87
N GLU A 88 -13.85 10.22 -4.30
CA GLU A 88 -15.20 10.77 -4.16
C GLU A 88 -15.88 10.96 -5.53
N GLU A 89 -15.14 11.41 -6.54
CA GLU A 89 -15.64 11.58 -7.91
C GLU A 89 -16.03 10.24 -8.55
N LEU A 90 -15.18 9.20 -8.42
CA LEU A 90 -15.46 7.86 -8.93
C LEU A 90 -16.72 7.26 -8.28
N LEU A 91 -16.89 7.46 -6.96
CA LEU A 91 -18.06 6.98 -6.22
C LEU A 91 -19.33 7.75 -6.65
N LYS A 92 -19.26 9.06 -6.86
CA LYS A 92 -20.37 9.87 -7.41
C LYS A 92 -20.77 9.41 -8.82
N ALA A 93 -19.80 8.99 -9.62
CA ALA A 93 -20.05 8.46 -10.96
C ALA A 93 -20.65 7.04 -10.97
N GLY A 94 -20.78 6.39 -9.80
CA GLY A 94 -21.38 5.07 -9.66
C GLY A 94 -20.40 3.91 -9.47
N SER A 95 -19.16 4.19 -9.05
CA SER A 95 -18.29 3.13 -8.53
C SER A 95 -18.88 2.58 -7.22
N ASP A 96 -18.98 1.25 -7.09
CA ASP A 96 -19.50 0.63 -5.87
C ASP A 96 -18.35 0.39 -4.87
N PRO A 97 -18.34 1.04 -3.69
CA PRO A 97 -17.30 0.80 -2.70
C PRO A 97 -17.37 -0.60 -2.07
N ASN A 98 -18.47 -1.33 -2.26
CA ASN A 98 -18.66 -2.69 -1.76
C ASN A 98 -18.21 -3.77 -2.75
N ASP A 99 -17.83 -3.38 -3.97
CA ASP A 99 -17.28 -4.32 -4.93
C ASP A 99 -15.92 -4.84 -4.45
N LYS A 100 -15.71 -6.12 -4.71
CA LYS A 100 -14.48 -6.82 -4.34
C LYS A 100 -13.27 -6.20 -5.05
N ILE A 101 -12.26 -5.77 -4.27
CA ILE A 101 -10.98 -5.34 -4.81
C ILE A 101 -10.05 -6.56 -4.88
N ALA A 102 -9.60 -6.91 -6.08
CA ALA A 102 -8.73 -8.06 -6.28
C ALA A 102 -7.94 -7.93 -7.58
N TRP A 103 -6.70 -8.41 -7.62
CA TRP A 103 -5.89 -8.42 -8.84
C TRP A 103 -4.82 -9.51 -8.80
N LYS A 104 -4.22 -9.79 -9.97
CA LYS A 104 -3.05 -10.66 -10.10
C LYS A 104 -1.86 -9.87 -10.60
N VAL A 105 -0.67 -10.32 -10.22
CA VAL A 105 0.60 -9.76 -10.68
C VAL A 105 1.36 -10.82 -11.50
N PRO A 106 1.84 -10.51 -12.71
CA PRO A 106 2.63 -11.43 -13.52
C PRO A 106 3.88 -11.93 -12.78
N GLY A 107 4.14 -13.22 -12.89
CA GLY A 107 5.39 -13.81 -12.43
C GLY A 107 6.50 -13.73 -13.46
N SER A 108 7.70 -14.03 -13.00
CA SER A 108 8.91 -14.10 -13.82
C SER A 108 9.71 -15.34 -13.46
N VAL A 109 10.39 -15.92 -14.44
CA VAL A 109 11.35 -17.01 -14.19
C VAL A 109 12.78 -16.48 -14.09
N THR A 110 13.61 -17.16 -13.31
CA THR A 110 15.06 -16.89 -13.25
C THR A 110 15.84 -17.57 -14.37
N SER A 111 15.26 -18.61 -14.99
CA SER A 111 15.81 -19.25 -16.18
C SER A 111 15.72 -18.32 -17.39
N SER A 112 16.57 -18.58 -18.39
CA SER A 112 16.52 -17.88 -19.69
C SER A 112 15.29 -18.23 -20.53
N SER A 113 14.54 -19.26 -20.14
CA SER A 113 13.34 -19.74 -20.85
C SER A 113 12.28 -20.26 -19.89
N TRP A 114 11.01 -20.04 -20.24
CA TRP A 114 9.87 -20.63 -19.54
C TRP A 114 9.75 -22.11 -19.87
N SER A 115 9.59 -22.96 -18.86
CA SER A 115 9.12 -24.34 -19.06
C SER A 115 7.60 -24.44 -18.92
N ARG A 116 7.01 -25.56 -19.36
CA ARG A 116 5.60 -25.87 -19.07
C ARG A 116 5.29 -25.80 -17.58
N GLY A 117 6.18 -26.37 -16.75
CA GLY A 117 6.02 -26.39 -15.30
C GLY A 117 6.10 -24.98 -14.69
N ASP A 118 6.93 -24.10 -15.23
CA ASP A 118 6.97 -22.69 -14.80
C ASP A 118 5.67 -21.97 -15.17
N TRP A 119 5.15 -22.17 -16.38
CA TRP A 119 3.89 -21.56 -16.81
C TRP A 119 2.73 -21.91 -15.88
N GLU A 120 2.59 -23.19 -15.57
CA GLU A 120 1.50 -23.67 -14.71
C GLU A 120 1.60 -23.11 -13.29
N LYS A 121 2.82 -23.03 -12.74
CA LYS A 121 3.04 -22.72 -11.31
C LYS A 121 3.38 -21.26 -11.03
N ARG A 122 3.89 -20.51 -12.00
CA ARG A 122 4.56 -19.23 -11.79
C ARG A 122 4.13 -18.11 -12.74
N ARG A 123 3.20 -18.34 -13.67
CA ARG A 123 2.72 -17.25 -14.55
C ARG A 123 2.11 -16.08 -13.77
N TRP A 124 1.53 -16.37 -12.61
CA TRP A 124 1.08 -15.37 -11.63
C TRP A 124 1.94 -15.45 -10.38
N LEU A 125 2.58 -14.33 -10.00
CA LEU A 125 3.46 -14.24 -8.84
C LEU A 125 2.68 -14.29 -7.53
N CYS A 126 1.63 -13.47 -7.46
CA CYS A 126 0.74 -13.35 -6.32
C CYS A 126 -0.66 -12.91 -6.80
N SER A 127 -1.64 -13.09 -5.92
CA SER A 127 -3.01 -12.60 -6.09
C SER A 127 -3.40 -11.87 -4.82
N TYR A 128 -3.97 -10.68 -4.98
CA TYR A 128 -4.50 -9.86 -3.89
C TYR A 128 -6.02 -9.88 -3.94
N SER A 129 -6.66 -9.82 -2.77
CA SER A 129 -8.11 -9.90 -2.63
C SER A 129 -8.53 -9.25 -1.30
N PHE A 130 -9.47 -8.32 -1.39
CA PHE A 130 -10.11 -7.60 -0.29
C PHE A 130 -11.61 -7.60 -0.54
N ASP A 131 -12.41 -7.74 0.51
CA ASP A 131 -13.85 -7.92 0.34
C ASP A 131 -14.54 -6.66 -0.19
N ASN A 132 -14.00 -5.48 0.11
CA ASN A 132 -14.48 -4.20 -0.37
C ASN A 132 -13.39 -3.12 -0.34
N ALA A 133 -13.72 -1.91 -0.80
CA ALA A 133 -12.82 -0.77 -0.82
C ALA A 133 -12.38 -0.28 0.56
N LEU A 134 -13.26 -0.41 1.56
CA LEU A 134 -12.97 0.02 2.93
C LEU A 134 -11.91 -0.87 3.59
N GLU A 135 -11.96 -2.19 3.38
CA GLU A 135 -10.93 -3.11 3.87
C GLU A 135 -9.57 -2.85 3.23
N PHE A 136 -9.56 -2.53 1.94
CA PHE A 136 -8.35 -2.17 1.22
C PHE A 136 -7.76 -0.85 1.72
N ALA A 137 -8.59 0.17 1.97
CA ALA A 137 -8.16 1.47 2.51
C ALA A 137 -7.60 1.38 3.95
N LEU A 138 -7.99 0.35 4.71
CA LEU A 138 -7.48 0.08 6.06
C LEU A 138 -6.22 -0.80 6.07
N GLU A 139 -5.78 -1.30 4.92
CA GLU A 139 -4.55 -2.08 4.84
C GLU A 139 -3.35 -1.18 5.20
N ALA A 140 -2.74 -1.46 6.34
CA ALA A 140 -1.43 -0.94 6.72
C ALA A 140 -0.45 -2.10 6.77
N GLY A 141 0.73 -1.92 6.20
CA GLY A 141 1.72 -2.98 6.22
C GLY A 141 3.14 -2.51 5.99
N ILE A 142 4.05 -3.14 6.71
CA ILE A 142 5.49 -3.20 6.39
C ILE A 142 5.67 -3.87 5.01
N LEU A 143 4.76 -4.78 4.67
CA LEU A 143 4.77 -5.51 3.41
C LEU A 143 4.29 -4.62 2.27
N SER A 144 5.28 -4.12 1.55
CA SER A 144 5.24 -3.67 0.18
C SER A 144 4.32 -4.52 -0.74
N HIS A 145 3.19 -3.94 -1.16
CA HIS A 145 2.24 -4.55 -2.10
C HIS A 145 2.70 -4.37 -3.53
N LYS A 146 2.50 -5.39 -4.37
CA LYS A 146 2.86 -5.34 -5.79
C LYS A 146 1.64 -4.93 -6.62
N PHE A 147 1.79 -3.86 -7.38
CA PHE A 147 0.81 -3.32 -8.30
C PHE A 147 1.32 -3.44 -9.73
N ASN A 148 0.45 -3.77 -10.68
CA ASN A 148 0.81 -3.80 -12.09
C ASN A 148 1.26 -2.40 -12.57
N LYS A 149 2.10 -2.39 -13.60
CA LYS A 149 2.55 -1.14 -14.24
C LYS A 149 1.38 -0.26 -14.69
N ARG A 150 1.69 1.03 -14.88
CA ARG A 150 0.73 2.05 -15.32
C ARG A 150 0.04 1.69 -16.64
N GLY A 151 -1.20 2.16 -16.81
CA GLY A 151 -2.04 1.94 -17.98
C GLY A 151 -3.12 0.87 -17.80
N SER A 152 -4.19 0.99 -18.57
CA SER A 152 -5.35 0.08 -18.59
C SER A 152 -5.01 -1.34 -19.03
N ARG A 153 -3.93 -1.53 -19.80
CA ARG A 153 -3.49 -2.83 -20.30
C ARG A 153 -2.00 -3.04 -20.08
N VAL A 154 -1.65 -4.11 -19.37
CA VAL A 154 -0.26 -4.48 -19.09
C VAL A 154 0.03 -5.80 -19.75
N VAL A 155 1.09 -5.86 -20.57
CA VAL A 155 1.50 -7.08 -21.27
C VAL A 155 2.89 -7.51 -20.82
N ALA A 156 2.97 -8.62 -20.11
CA ALA A 156 4.22 -9.27 -19.75
C ALA A 156 4.59 -10.29 -20.83
N LYS A 157 5.45 -9.89 -21.77
CA LYS A 157 5.95 -10.78 -22.86
C LYS A 157 7.24 -11.46 -22.43
N ASN A 158 7.24 -12.80 -22.37
CA ASN A 158 8.37 -13.61 -21.92
C ASN A 158 9.07 -13.04 -20.68
N PRO A 159 8.34 -12.83 -19.56
CA PRO A 159 8.93 -12.23 -18.36
C PRO A 159 10.05 -13.12 -17.81
N VAL A 160 11.29 -12.77 -18.16
CA VAL A 160 12.54 -13.35 -17.65
C VAL A 160 13.20 -12.35 -16.71
N SER A 161 13.86 -12.85 -15.68
CA SER A 161 14.58 -12.16 -14.59
C SER A 161 14.58 -10.62 -14.60
N GLY A 162 13.96 -10.03 -13.58
CA GLY A 162 13.94 -8.59 -13.35
C GLY A 162 12.69 -8.22 -12.57
N ARG A 163 12.77 -8.29 -11.23
CA ARG A 163 11.60 -8.17 -10.34
C ARG A 163 10.76 -6.90 -10.58
N SER A 164 11.30 -5.83 -11.17
CA SER A 164 10.58 -4.56 -11.34
C SER A 164 9.97 -4.32 -12.74
N ALA A 165 10.14 -5.23 -13.71
CA ALA A 165 9.75 -4.93 -15.10
C ALA A 165 8.22 -4.84 -15.30
N TYR A 166 7.42 -5.56 -14.50
CA TYR A 166 5.97 -5.73 -14.74
C TYR A 166 5.09 -5.25 -13.58
N TYR A 167 5.70 -4.93 -12.45
CA TYR A 167 5.02 -4.38 -11.30
C TYR A 167 5.85 -3.31 -10.61
N GLU A 168 5.18 -2.54 -9.78
CA GLU A 168 5.71 -1.56 -8.86
C GLU A 168 5.31 -1.94 -7.46
N THR A 169 6.13 -1.53 -6.51
CA THR A 169 5.94 -1.84 -5.11
C THR A 169 5.45 -0.59 -4.40
N TYR A 170 4.34 -0.71 -3.66
CA TYR A 170 3.73 0.38 -2.91
C TYR A 170 3.53 -0.01 -1.45
N SER A 171 3.82 0.92 -0.54
CA SER A 171 3.43 0.83 0.86
C SER A 171 2.08 1.52 1.04
N LEU A 172 1.08 0.77 1.48
CA LEU A 172 -0.25 1.33 1.73
C LEU A 172 -0.27 2.02 3.10
N THR A 173 -0.83 3.23 3.13
CA THR A 173 -0.96 4.04 4.33
C THR A 173 -2.44 4.39 4.52
N PRO A 174 -3.11 3.86 5.55
CA PRO A 174 -4.51 4.19 5.81
C PRO A 174 -4.72 5.68 6.03
N SER A 175 -5.84 6.20 5.53
CA SER A 175 -6.24 7.60 5.65
C SER A 175 -7.65 7.71 6.26
N LEU A 176 -7.80 8.57 7.27
CA LEU A 176 -9.11 8.83 7.89
C LEU A 176 -10.08 9.47 6.91
N ASP A 177 -9.59 10.38 6.07
CA ASP A 177 -10.40 11.04 5.05
C ASP A 177 -10.92 10.01 4.03
N MET A 178 -10.06 9.07 3.62
CA MET A 178 -10.46 7.98 2.73
C MET A 178 -11.54 7.10 3.35
N VAL A 179 -11.41 6.75 4.63
CA VAL A 179 -12.43 5.99 5.37
C VAL A 179 -13.74 6.77 5.46
N HIS A 180 -13.69 8.06 5.77
CA HIS A 180 -14.88 8.92 5.79
C HIS A 180 -15.58 8.99 4.43
N ILE A 181 -14.83 9.16 3.34
CA ILE A 181 -15.36 9.19 1.98
C ILE A 181 -16.07 7.87 1.65
N LEU A 182 -15.41 6.74 1.89
CA LEU A 182 -15.98 5.41 1.61
C LEU A 182 -17.25 5.15 2.42
N LEU A 183 -17.25 5.44 3.73
CA LEU A 183 -18.42 5.29 4.59
C LEU A 183 -19.57 6.22 4.18
N LYS A 184 -19.27 7.46 3.81
CA LYS A 184 -20.25 8.44 3.30
C LYS A 184 -20.94 7.93 2.03
N HIS A 185 -20.23 7.17 1.20
CA HIS A 185 -20.75 6.57 -0.03
C HIS A 185 -21.27 5.14 0.15
N GLY A 186 -21.54 4.71 1.39
CA GLY A 186 -22.23 3.45 1.66
C GLY A 186 -21.33 2.21 1.65
N ALA A 187 -20.02 2.37 1.87
CA ALA A 187 -19.15 1.23 2.15
C ALA A 187 -19.60 0.52 3.44
N ARG A 188 -19.80 -0.79 3.37
CA ARG A 188 -20.23 -1.60 4.50
C ARG A 188 -19.06 -1.82 5.47
N CYS A 189 -19.29 -1.51 6.74
CA CYS A 189 -18.37 -1.83 7.82
C CYS A 189 -18.77 -3.17 8.46
N GLY A 190 -17.92 -4.19 8.33
CA GLY A 190 -18.10 -5.49 8.99
C GLY A 190 -17.22 -5.66 10.23
N GLN A 191 -17.35 -6.80 10.92
CA GLN A 191 -16.48 -7.15 12.04
C GLN A 191 -15.00 -7.25 11.61
N HIS A 192 -14.74 -7.83 10.44
CA HIS A 192 -13.38 -7.95 9.89
C HIS A 192 -12.73 -6.57 9.61
N THR A 193 -13.54 -5.58 9.22
CA THR A 193 -13.11 -4.18 9.08
C THR A 193 -12.68 -3.58 10.42
N LEU A 194 -13.43 -3.86 11.50
CA LEU A 194 -13.08 -3.42 12.85
C LEU A 194 -11.81 -4.11 13.35
N ASP A 195 -11.65 -5.41 13.13
CA ASP A 195 -10.46 -6.17 13.53
C ASP A 195 -9.20 -5.65 12.81
N ARG A 196 -9.33 -5.23 11.55
CA ARG A 196 -8.28 -4.53 10.80
C ARG A 196 -7.93 -3.20 11.44
N ALA A 197 -8.93 -2.35 11.72
CA ALA A 197 -8.71 -1.06 12.36
C ALA A 197 -8.10 -1.17 13.76
N GLN A 198 -8.36 -2.25 14.49
CA GLN A 198 -7.73 -2.51 15.79
C GLN A 198 -6.22 -2.74 15.74
N ARG A 199 -5.71 -3.22 14.60
CA ARG A 199 -4.27 -3.41 14.39
C ARG A 199 -3.55 -2.11 14.00
N LEU A 200 -4.29 -1.07 13.65
CA LEU A 200 -3.73 0.25 13.35
C LEU A 200 -3.36 0.97 14.65
N THR A 201 -2.26 1.71 14.62
CA THR A 201 -1.79 2.49 15.78
C THR A 201 -2.73 3.66 16.10
N ASP A 202 -3.39 4.23 15.09
CA ASP A 202 -4.30 5.35 15.25
C ASP A 202 -5.70 4.86 15.67
N GLN A 203 -6.06 5.17 16.91
CA GLN A 203 -7.34 4.74 17.51
C GLN A 203 -8.56 5.37 16.83
N ARG A 204 -8.40 6.50 16.13
CA ARG A 204 -9.50 7.22 15.47
C ARG A 204 -10.20 6.37 14.40
N PHE A 205 -9.47 5.50 13.71
CA PHE A 205 -10.07 4.55 12.75
C PHE A 205 -11.14 3.68 13.42
N ARG A 206 -10.83 3.15 14.61
CA ARG A 206 -11.76 2.32 15.38
C ARG A 206 -12.97 3.11 15.82
N GLU A 207 -12.77 4.34 16.30
CA GLU A 207 -13.86 5.21 16.78
C GLU A 207 -14.87 5.50 15.67
N ILE A 208 -14.39 5.89 14.48
CA ILE A 208 -15.23 6.21 13.32
C ILE A 208 -16.00 4.97 12.86
N LEU A 209 -15.33 3.82 12.74
CA LEU A 209 -15.96 2.58 12.28
C LEU A 209 -16.97 2.04 13.29
N SER A 210 -16.67 2.12 14.60
CA SER A 210 -17.58 1.70 15.66
C SER A 210 -18.82 2.59 15.70
N ALA A 211 -18.64 3.91 15.59
CA ALA A 211 -19.74 4.86 15.52
C ALA A 211 -20.63 4.63 14.29
N HIS A 212 -20.03 4.33 13.13
CA HIS A 212 -20.78 4.01 11.91
C HIS A 212 -21.58 2.70 12.07
N LEU A 213 -20.98 1.66 12.65
CA LEU A 213 -21.66 0.39 12.88
C LEU A 213 -22.87 0.56 13.83
N LEU A 214 -22.72 1.29 14.92
CA LEU A 214 -23.83 1.61 15.82
C LEU A 214 -24.94 2.41 15.13
N SER A 215 -24.56 3.35 14.26
CA SER A 215 -25.52 4.15 13.49
C SER A 215 -26.31 3.29 12.49
N SER A 216 -25.66 2.33 11.82
CA SER A 216 -26.33 1.41 10.91
C SER A 216 -27.34 0.50 11.61
N GLN A 217 -27.02 0.00 12.82
CA GLN A 217 -27.92 -0.85 13.60
C GLN A 217 -29.18 -0.11 14.05
N ASN A 218 -29.08 1.19 14.33
CA ASN A 218 -30.22 2.01 14.74
C ASN A 218 -31.10 2.45 13.56
N GLY A 219 -30.54 2.53 12.34
CA GLY A 219 -31.26 2.98 11.14
C GLY A 219 -32.30 1.99 10.61
N ASP A 220 -32.02 0.68 10.71
CA ASP A 220 -32.90 -0.37 10.17
C ASP A 220 -34.22 -0.52 10.94
N LEU A 221 -34.33 0.03 12.16
CA LEU A 221 -35.55 -0.03 12.96
C LEU A 221 -36.60 1.01 12.56
N ASN A 222 -36.23 2.06 11.81
CA ASN A 222 -37.15 3.17 11.50
C ASN A 222 -37.73 3.17 10.07
N THR A 223 -37.30 2.28 9.16
CA THR A 223 -37.72 2.29 7.75
C THR A 223 -38.79 1.26 7.38
N THR A 224 -39.21 0.38 8.29
CA THR A 224 -40.18 -0.71 7.99
C THR A 224 -41.67 -0.34 8.13
N GLY A 225 -42.00 0.95 8.32
CA GLY A 225 -43.35 1.39 8.74
C GLY A 225 -44.17 2.26 7.78
N HIS A 226 -43.78 2.47 6.51
CA HIS A 226 -44.62 3.20 5.55
C HIS A 226 -45.03 2.30 4.38
N GLY A 227 -46.02 1.45 4.69
CA GLY A 227 -46.85 0.82 3.69
C GLY A 227 -47.46 1.89 2.78
N LYS A 228 -47.47 1.58 1.47
CA LYS A 228 -48.24 2.30 0.44
C LYS A 228 -49.68 2.52 0.91
N GLN A 229 -49.98 3.66 1.53
CA GLN A 229 -51.33 4.19 1.57
C GLN A 229 -51.53 5.07 0.34
N SER A 230 -52.30 4.50 -0.57
CA SER A 230 -53.16 5.16 -1.56
C SER A 230 -53.50 6.62 -1.23
N SER A 231 -53.22 7.48 -2.21
CA SER A 231 -53.83 8.77 -2.52
C SER A 231 -54.98 9.23 -1.61
N HIS A 232 -54.72 10.25 -0.77
CA HIS A 232 -55.57 11.44 -0.58
C HIS A 232 -54.81 12.44 0.30
N SER A 233 -54.30 13.53 -0.29
CA SER A 233 -53.66 14.62 0.45
C SER A 233 -54.71 15.50 1.14
N PRO A 234 -54.70 15.62 2.48
CA PRO A 234 -55.43 16.68 3.15
C PRO A 234 -54.68 18.03 3.02
N PRO A 235 -55.39 19.17 3.08
CA PRO A 235 -54.77 20.49 3.03
C PRO A 235 -53.85 20.72 4.24
N PRO A 236 -52.79 21.52 4.07
CA PRO A 236 -51.81 21.78 5.14
C PRO A 236 -52.50 22.45 6.34
N PRO A 237 -52.19 22.02 7.58
CA PRO A 237 -52.65 22.71 8.77
C PRO A 237 -52.08 24.14 8.81
N PRO A 238 -52.82 25.11 9.37
CA PRO A 238 -52.36 26.48 9.50
C PRO A 238 -51.09 26.52 10.35
N TYR A 239 -50.08 27.21 9.82
CA TYR A 239 -48.80 27.51 10.44
C TYR A 239 -48.99 27.89 11.91
N GLN A 240 -48.69 26.97 12.83
CA GLN A 240 -48.50 27.31 14.22
C GLN A 240 -47.12 27.96 14.33
N ALA A 241 -47.13 29.26 14.62
CA ALA A 241 -45.93 30.03 14.91
C ALA A 241 -45.20 29.39 16.09
N ILE A 242 -44.13 28.65 15.78
CA ILE A 242 -43.19 28.17 16.77
C ILE A 242 -42.54 29.42 17.35
N ALA A 243 -42.93 29.78 18.57
CA ALA A 243 -42.27 30.80 19.35
C ALA A 243 -40.83 30.35 19.59
N CYS A 244 -39.91 30.84 18.76
CA CYS A 244 -38.47 30.67 18.95
C CYS A 244 -38.09 31.33 20.27
N SER A 245 -37.88 30.50 21.30
CA SER A 245 -37.27 30.91 22.55
C SER A 245 -35.89 31.47 22.25
N GLY A 246 -35.68 32.76 22.56
CA GLY A 246 -34.48 33.55 22.28
C GLY A 246 -33.21 33.10 23.01
N THR A 247 -33.16 31.90 23.57
CA THR A 247 -32.00 31.35 24.28
C THR A 247 -30.94 30.74 23.35
N ASN A 248 -31.26 30.51 22.06
CA ASN A 248 -30.30 29.95 21.11
C ASN A 248 -29.34 30.99 20.50
N LEU A 249 -29.69 32.28 20.50
CA LEU A 249 -28.87 33.29 19.83
C LEU A 249 -27.56 33.58 20.58
N SER A 250 -27.61 33.64 21.91
CA SER A 250 -26.42 33.86 22.75
C SER A 250 -25.45 32.68 22.68
N SER A 251 -25.96 31.44 22.71
CA SER A 251 -25.13 30.23 22.58
C SER A 251 -24.46 30.15 21.20
N LEU A 252 -25.14 30.56 20.13
CA LEU A 252 -24.55 30.62 18.80
C LEU A 252 -23.46 31.71 18.70
N GLN A 253 -23.68 32.87 19.33
CA GLN A 253 -22.68 33.93 19.38
C GLN A 253 -21.41 33.49 20.12
N GLU A 254 -21.55 32.83 21.28
CA GLU A 254 -20.42 32.30 22.04
C GLU A 254 -19.63 31.23 21.26
N ARG A 255 -20.35 30.37 20.53
CA ARG A 255 -19.72 29.36 19.67
C ARG A 255 -18.99 29.97 18.48
N LEU A 256 -19.52 31.05 17.90
CA LEU A 256 -18.84 31.79 16.83
C LEU A 256 -17.55 32.44 17.34
N THR A 257 -17.59 33.14 18.48
CA THR A 257 -16.39 33.76 19.06
C THR A 257 -15.31 32.72 19.39
N HIS A 258 -15.71 31.56 19.93
CA HIS A 258 -14.76 30.48 20.22
C HIS A 258 -14.12 29.88 18.94
N LEU A 259 -14.90 29.74 17.87
CA LEU A 259 -14.38 29.27 16.58
C LEU A 259 -13.41 30.27 15.95
N GLU A 260 -13.69 31.57 16.03
CA GLU A 260 -12.81 32.63 15.54
C GLU A 260 -11.46 32.63 16.29
N GLU A 261 -11.48 32.49 17.62
CA GLU A 261 -10.26 32.36 18.42
C GLU A 261 -9.45 31.10 18.05
N THR A 262 -10.15 29.98 17.85
CA THR A 262 -9.52 28.71 17.47
C THR A 262 -8.89 28.79 16.08
N LEU A 263 -9.54 29.45 15.12
CA LEU A 263 -8.99 29.69 13.78
C LEU A 263 -7.73 30.55 13.85
N LYS A 264 -7.76 31.66 14.59
CA LYS A 264 -6.60 32.54 14.78
C LYS A 264 -5.42 31.83 15.45
N ALA A 265 -5.69 30.96 16.43
CA ALA A 265 -4.66 30.14 17.07
C ALA A 265 -4.04 29.11 16.11
N ARG A 266 -4.83 28.57 15.17
CA ARG A 266 -4.31 27.64 14.14
C ARG A 266 -3.48 28.37 13.09
N GLU A 267 -3.90 29.56 12.66
CA GLU A 267 -3.14 30.38 11.70
C GLU A 267 -1.76 30.76 12.23
N THR A 268 -1.65 31.14 13.51
CA THR A 268 -0.34 31.44 14.12
C THR A 268 0.55 30.20 14.20
N LYS A 269 -0.01 29.02 14.48
CA LYS A 269 0.73 27.76 14.49
C LYS A 269 1.21 27.38 13.09
N ILE A 270 0.40 27.58 12.06
CA ILE A 270 0.78 27.33 10.65
C ILE A 270 1.95 28.24 10.28
N SER A 271 1.86 29.54 10.56
CA SER A 271 2.93 30.50 10.28
C SER A 271 4.25 30.15 10.98
N LEU A 272 4.19 29.67 12.24
CA LEU A 272 5.37 29.18 12.96
C LEU A 272 5.98 27.93 12.31
N LEU A 273 5.14 26.99 11.87
CA LEU A 273 5.60 25.79 11.18
C LEU A 273 6.23 26.11 9.82
N GLU A 274 5.63 27.01 9.04
CA GLU A 274 6.18 27.46 7.76
C GLU A 274 7.55 28.12 7.93
N THR A 275 7.71 28.94 8.97
CA THR A 275 9.00 29.54 9.32
C THR A 275 10.02 28.47 9.70
N THR A 276 9.61 27.46 10.46
CA THR A 276 10.47 26.35 10.87
C THR A 276 10.91 25.51 9.67
N VAL A 277 9.98 25.19 8.76
CA VAL A 277 10.26 24.46 7.52
C VAL A 277 11.22 25.27 6.65
N THR A 278 11.01 26.58 6.50
CA THR A 278 11.89 27.45 5.72
C THR A 278 13.32 27.48 6.28
N ASN A 279 13.45 27.56 7.61
CA ASN A 279 14.75 27.51 8.29
C ASN A 279 15.43 26.15 8.13
N LEU A 280 14.69 25.05 8.27
CA LEU A 280 15.21 23.71 8.07
C LEU A 280 15.62 23.46 6.62
N THR A 281 14.84 23.92 5.65
CA THR A 281 15.16 23.82 4.21
C THR A 281 16.40 24.63 3.87
N SER A 282 16.57 25.81 4.48
CA SER A 282 17.77 26.64 4.32
C SER A 282 19.00 25.98 4.95
N ALA A 283 18.86 25.42 6.15
CA ALA A 283 19.91 24.65 6.81
C ALA A 283 20.28 23.39 6.01
N LEU A 284 19.29 22.66 5.50
CA LEU A 284 19.49 21.51 4.63
C LEU A 284 20.16 21.91 3.32
N SER A 285 19.77 23.01 2.69
CA SER A 285 20.41 23.51 1.46
C SER A 285 21.87 23.91 1.70
N THR A 286 22.18 24.45 2.88
CA THR A 286 23.56 24.73 3.31
C THR A 286 24.34 23.44 3.54
N PHE A 287 23.71 22.42 4.12
CA PHE A 287 24.28 21.08 4.29
C PHE A 287 24.38 20.26 2.99
N LEU A 288 23.59 20.60 1.98
CA LEU A 288 23.49 19.94 0.67
C LEU A 288 24.24 20.73 -0.41
N SER A 289 25.27 21.49 -0.04
CA SER A 289 26.17 22.14 -1.00
C SER A 289 26.54 21.15 -2.13
N PRO A 290 26.42 21.54 -3.40
CA PRO A 290 26.44 20.64 -4.56
C PRO A 290 27.82 20.00 -4.87
N ALA A 291 28.74 20.01 -3.91
CA ALA A 291 30.12 19.59 -4.13
C ALA A 291 30.39 18.07 -3.98
N ASP A 292 29.47 17.27 -3.41
CA ASP A 292 29.58 15.80 -3.50
C ASP A 292 28.19 15.17 -3.27
N PRO A 293 27.62 14.43 -4.25
CA PRO A 293 26.38 13.71 -4.01
C PRO A 293 26.59 12.72 -2.86
N LYS A 294 25.72 12.77 -1.84
CA LYS A 294 25.73 11.83 -0.71
C LYS A 294 25.83 10.40 -1.25
N ARG A 295 26.93 9.71 -0.92
CA ARG A 295 27.22 8.37 -1.46
C ARG A 295 26.67 7.32 -0.49
N VAL A 296 25.74 6.51 -0.97
CA VAL A 296 25.35 5.29 -0.26
C VAL A 296 26.46 4.26 -0.46
N VAL A 297 26.94 3.65 0.62
CA VAL A 297 28.06 2.72 0.63
C VAL A 297 27.75 1.52 1.51
N ILE A 298 28.41 0.39 1.30
CA ILE A 298 28.23 -0.82 2.09
C ILE A 298 29.48 -1.04 2.93
N ALA A 299 29.31 -1.34 4.22
CA ALA A 299 30.39 -1.73 5.10
C ALA A 299 31.08 -3.00 4.59
N SER A 300 32.40 -2.96 4.39
CA SER A 300 33.21 -4.09 3.94
C SER A 300 33.89 -4.83 5.09
N THR A 301 34.13 -4.12 6.20
CA THR A 301 34.76 -4.67 7.42
C THR A 301 33.99 -4.26 8.66
N ASN A 302 34.12 -5.03 9.74
CA ASN A 302 33.60 -4.61 11.05
C ASN A 302 34.29 -3.33 11.50
N PHE A 303 33.52 -2.42 12.08
CA PHE A 303 34.04 -1.24 12.76
C PHE A 303 33.28 -1.05 14.06
N SER A 304 34.01 -1.01 15.17
CA SER A 304 33.46 -0.80 16.51
C SER A 304 33.88 0.57 17.00
N GLU A 305 32.91 1.33 17.53
CA GLU A 305 33.15 2.65 18.09
C GLU A 305 34.21 2.61 19.20
N ARG A 306 35.16 3.53 19.12
CA ARG A 306 36.19 3.79 20.13
C ARG A 306 35.88 5.04 20.93
N THR A 307 35.19 5.98 20.30
CA THR A 307 34.74 7.23 20.89
C THR A 307 33.23 7.41 20.64
N PRO A 308 32.51 8.19 21.46
CA PRO A 308 31.06 8.32 21.36
C PRO A 308 30.52 8.91 20.05
N ASP A 309 31.39 9.56 19.27
CA ASP A 309 31.10 10.16 17.97
C ASP A 309 31.39 9.23 16.78
N GLU A 310 31.90 8.01 17.02
CA GLU A 310 32.06 6.97 16.00
C GLU A 310 30.78 6.12 15.84
N VAL A 311 30.59 5.53 14.66
CA VAL A 311 29.43 4.67 14.38
C VAL A 311 29.84 3.21 14.24
N THR A 312 29.28 2.34 15.07
CA THR A 312 29.48 0.89 14.97
C THR A 312 28.70 0.29 13.79
N PHE A 313 29.34 -0.61 13.04
CA PHE A 313 28.72 -1.38 11.96
C PHE A 313 29.45 -2.70 11.67
N VAL A 314 28.75 -3.61 11.01
CA VAL A 314 29.28 -4.91 10.56
C VAL A 314 29.26 -5.01 9.03
N PRO A 315 30.07 -5.88 8.39
CA PRO A 315 30.05 -6.07 6.94
C PRO A 315 28.62 -6.34 6.43
N GLY A 316 28.24 -5.62 5.39
CA GLY A 316 26.90 -5.67 4.80
C GLY A 316 25.95 -4.57 5.29
N ASP A 317 26.26 -3.86 6.38
CA ASP A 317 25.49 -2.68 6.78
C ASP A 317 25.53 -1.60 5.70
N VAL A 318 24.37 -0.95 5.49
CA VAL A 318 24.24 0.15 4.52
C VAL A 318 24.47 1.47 5.23
N LEU A 319 25.43 2.24 4.73
CA LEU A 319 25.84 3.52 5.28
C LEU A 319 25.55 4.64 4.28
N VAL A 320 25.19 5.82 4.77
CA VAL A 320 25.16 7.05 3.99
C VAL A 320 26.39 7.87 4.34
N CYS A 321 27.33 7.97 3.42
CA CYS A 321 28.52 8.80 3.57
C CYS A 321 28.17 10.25 3.22
N ALA A 322 28.12 11.10 4.24
CA ALA A 322 27.80 12.52 4.08
C ALA A 322 29.04 13.36 3.72
N SER A 323 30.21 13.01 4.25
CA SER A 323 31.47 13.70 3.96
C SER A 323 32.66 12.77 4.12
N THR A 324 33.72 12.99 3.34
CA THR A 324 35.02 12.31 3.49
C THR A 324 36.12 13.33 3.78
N PHE A 325 37.08 12.95 4.61
CA PHE A 325 38.18 13.78 5.06
C PHE A 325 39.51 13.26 4.49
N ALA A 326 40.52 14.15 4.40
CA ALA A 326 41.81 13.83 3.78
C ALA A 326 42.63 12.79 4.54
N ASP A 327 42.33 12.57 5.83
CA ASP A 327 42.95 11.59 6.71
C ASP A 327 42.37 10.17 6.56
N GLY A 328 41.45 9.97 5.62
CA GLY A 328 40.82 8.68 5.36
C GLY A 328 39.62 8.37 6.26
N TRP A 329 39.07 9.37 6.95
CA TRP A 329 37.80 9.26 7.68
C TRP A 329 36.61 9.76 6.86
N ALA A 330 35.42 9.34 7.28
CA ALA A 330 34.15 9.81 6.76
C ALA A 330 33.19 10.09 7.91
N TYR A 331 32.25 11.00 7.69
CA TYR A 331 31.09 11.21 8.55
C TYR A 331 29.84 10.74 7.82
N GLY A 332 28.96 10.04 8.54
CA GLY A 332 27.74 9.51 7.93
C GLY A 332 26.78 8.87 8.92
N ALA A 333 25.86 8.08 8.39
CA ALA A 333 24.84 7.37 9.16
C ALA A 333 24.80 5.89 8.78
N ASN A 334 24.76 5.01 9.78
CA ASN A 334 24.41 3.61 9.58
C ASN A 334 22.88 3.50 9.51
N LEU A 335 22.35 3.07 8.37
CA LEU A 335 20.91 2.95 8.16
C LEU A 335 20.31 1.77 8.93
N THR A 336 21.10 0.73 9.22
CA THR A 336 20.67 -0.42 10.02
C THR A 336 20.45 -0.04 11.48
N SER A 337 21.39 0.70 12.08
CA SER A 337 21.34 1.07 13.50
C SER A 337 20.76 2.46 13.77
N SER A 338 20.51 3.25 12.71
CA SER A 338 20.11 4.67 12.76
C SER A 338 21.10 5.59 13.51
N ARG A 339 22.31 5.11 13.81
CA ARG A 339 23.35 5.91 14.47
C ARG A 339 24.15 6.73 13.45
N LYS A 340 24.52 7.94 13.85
CA LYS A 340 25.40 8.84 13.08
C LYS A 340 26.76 8.92 13.75
N GLY A 341 27.80 9.03 12.95
CA GLY A 341 29.14 9.16 13.49
C GLY A 341 30.22 9.09 12.42
N TYR A 342 31.46 9.15 12.90
CA TYR A 342 32.67 9.00 12.11
C TYR A 342 33.03 7.54 11.90
N PHE A 343 33.62 7.24 10.75
CA PHE A 343 34.15 5.92 10.43
C PHE A 343 35.26 5.96 9.36
N PRO A 344 36.17 4.98 9.33
CA PRO A 344 37.22 4.94 8.32
C PRO A 344 36.68 4.63 6.92
N VAL A 345 37.09 5.38 5.91
CA VAL A 345 36.76 5.15 4.50
C VAL A 345 37.24 3.78 4.00
N ARG A 346 38.29 3.22 4.61
CA ARG A 346 38.78 1.86 4.29
C ARG A 346 37.81 0.75 4.71
N SER A 347 36.88 1.04 5.62
CA SER A 347 35.92 0.08 6.14
C SER A 347 34.66 -0.03 5.29
N ILE A 348 34.60 0.69 4.17
CA ILE A 348 33.48 0.71 3.23
C ILE A 348 33.95 0.32 1.82
N HIS A 349 33.11 -0.39 1.08
CA HIS A 349 33.31 -0.56 -0.35
C HIS A 349 32.72 0.64 -1.09
N ARG A 350 33.56 1.36 -1.86
CA ARG A 350 33.06 2.28 -2.88
C ARG A 350 32.43 1.45 -3.98
N GLU A 351 31.13 1.60 -4.17
CA GLU A 351 30.46 1.05 -5.34
C GLU A 351 31.10 1.72 -6.57
N THR A 352 31.76 0.92 -7.40
CA THR A 352 32.22 1.39 -8.71
C THR A 352 30.98 1.49 -9.58
N GLU A 353 30.91 2.51 -10.46
CA GLU A 353 29.75 2.90 -11.28
C GLU A 353 29.16 1.77 -12.18
N SER A 354 29.70 0.56 -12.12
CA SER A 354 29.29 -0.60 -12.91
C SER A 354 28.31 -1.57 -12.21
N THR A 355 27.94 -1.37 -10.94
CA THR A 355 26.96 -2.22 -10.26
C THR A 355 25.65 -1.47 -9.96
N ARG A 356 24.56 -2.14 -10.34
CA ARG A 356 23.16 -1.69 -10.41
C ARG A 356 22.62 -1.18 -9.07
N PRO A 357 21.59 -0.31 -9.07
CA PRO A 357 21.27 0.54 -7.93
C PRO A 357 20.76 -0.22 -6.68
N VAL A 358 21.19 0.31 -5.53
CA VAL A 358 21.05 -0.12 -4.12
C VAL A 358 19.60 -0.36 -3.62
N TYR A 359 18.58 -0.19 -4.47
CA TYR A 359 17.19 -0.50 -4.11
C TYR A 359 16.99 -1.96 -3.64
N TYR A 360 17.86 -2.89 -4.05
CA TYR A 360 17.76 -4.30 -3.68
C TYR A 360 18.14 -4.64 -2.22
N LEU A 361 18.93 -3.81 -1.53
CA LEU A 361 19.35 -4.10 -0.15
C LEU A 361 18.40 -3.52 0.91
N PHE A 362 17.70 -2.44 0.57
CA PHE A 362 16.72 -1.82 1.47
C PHE A 362 15.53 -2.75 1.76
N GLU A 363 15.07 -3.53 0.77
CA GLU A 363 13.97 -4.50 0.96
C GLU A 363 14.38 -5.73 1.78
N ARG A 364 15.67 -6.13 1.77
CA ARG A 364 16.15 -7.32 2.49
C ARG A 364 16.49 -7.06 3.96
N ALA A 365 16.88 -5.82 4.30
CA ALA A 365 17.15 -5.42 5.68
C ALA A 365 15.87 -5.43 6.55
N ILE A 366 14.70 -5.19 5.95
CA ILE A 366 13.38 -5.27 6.62
C ILE A 366 12.98 -6.73 6.90
N GLU A 367 13.42 -7.69 6.09
CA GLU A 367 13.10 -9.12 6.25
C GLU A 367 13.88 -9.79 7.40
N PHE A 368 14.97 -9.18 7.90
CA PHE A 368 15.85 -9.75 8.93
C PHE A 368 15.61 -9.23 10.36
N GLN A 369 14.55 -8.46 10.61
CA GLN A 369 14.19 -7.95 11.95
C GLN A 369 12.94 -8.61 12.56
N ILE A 370 12.73 -9.92 12.36
CA ILE A 370 11.87 -10.71 13.25
C ILE A 370 12.77 -11.56 14.15
N PRO A 371 12.86 -11.27 15.46
CA PRO A 371 13.52 -12.18 16.39
C PRO A 371 12.72 -13.48 16.43
N THR A 372 13.31 -14.58 15.98
CA THR A 372 12.82 -15.92 16.37
C THR A 372 12.99 -16.04 17.88
N ALA A 373 11.88 -16.29 18.57
CA ALA A 373 11.87 -16.59 20.00
C ALA A 373 12.90 -17.72 20.31
N PRO A 374 13.59 -17.65 21.46
CA PRO A 374 14.53 -18.69 21.85
C PRO A 374 13.81 -20.05 21.96
N PRO A 375 14.47 -21.16 21.60
CA PRO A 375 13.89 -22.49 21.74
C PRO A 375 13.50 -22.72 23.21
N LEU A 376 12.24 -23.09 23.43
CA LEU A 376 11.78 -23.57 24.73
C LEU A 376 12.61 -24.79 25.12
N SER A 377 13.23 -24.73 26.30
CA SER A 377 13.96 -25.84 26.90
C SER A 377 13.05 -27.09 26.97
N PRO A 378 13.61 -28.30 26.75
CA PRO A 378 12.83 -29.52 26.80
C PRO A 378 12.25 -29.70 28.21
N ALA A 379 10.92 -29.87 28.26
CA ALA A 379 10.21 -30.23 29.47
C ALA A 379 10.76 -31.56 29.99
N THR A 380 11.27 -31.53 31.23
CA THR A 380 11.55 -32.72 32.02
C THR A 380 10.27 -33.53 32.15
N SER A 381 10.27 -34.71 31.56
CA SER A 381 9.28 -35.75 31.79
C SER A 381 9.34 -36.18 33.26
N ASP A 382 8.33 -35.82 34.03
CA ASP A 382 8.09 -36.44 35.34
C ASP A 382 6.80 -37.25 35.26
N GLY A 383 6.93 -38.51 35.66
CA GLY A 383 5.94 -39.55 35.51
C GLY A 383 4.79 -39.41 36.50
N GLY A 384 3.57 -39.56 36.00
CA GLY A 384 2.36 -39.59 36.82
C GLY A 384 1.32 -40.51 36.19
N SER A 385 1.51 -41.81 36.38
CA SER A 385 0.54 -42.86 36.07
C SER A 385 -0.69 -42.72 36.96
N ILE A 386 -1.87 -42.43 36.38
CA ILE A 386 -3.16 -42.75 37.00
C ILE A 386 -4.07 -43.38 35.94
N VAL A 387 -4.35 -44.65 36.21
CA VAL A 387 -5.33 -45.54 35.59
C VAL A 387 -6.73 -45.14 36.06
N ALA A 388 -7.71 -45.03 35.16
CA ALA A 388 -9.00 -45.75 35.24
C ALA A 388 -10.11 -45.14 34.37
N ASP A 389 -10.87 -46.06 33.78
CA ASP A 389 -12.30 -46.04 33.44
C ASP A 389 -12.82 -45.26 32.22
N LEU A 390 -12.95 -46.03 31.13
CA LEU A 390 -14.08 -45.96 30.20
C LEU A 390 -15.32 -46.59 30.85
N PRO A 391 -16.54 -46.11 30.53
CA PRO A 391 -17.36 -46.92 29.61
C PRO A 391 -18.25 -46.07 28.68
N GLY A 392 -18.78 -46.71 27.63
CA GLY A 392 -20.08 -46.28 27.08
C GLY A 392 -20.23 -46.20 25.57
N ARG A 393 -20.27 -47.37 24.95
CA ARG A 393 -20.86 -47.70 23.64
C ARG A 393 -22.27 -47.11 23.47
N TRP A 394 -22.59 -46.52 22.32
CA TRP A 394 -23.92 -46.60 21.68
C TRP A 394 -23.78 -46.63 20.16
N ILE A 395 -24.43 -47.66 19.61
CA ILE A 395 -24.88 -48.02 18.25
C ILE A 395 -24.37 -47.18 17.07
#